data_AF-A0A3C0AHQ9-F1
#
_entry.id   AF-A0A3C0AHQ9-F1
#
_cell.length_a   1.000
_cell.length_b   1.000
_cell.length_c   1.000
_cell.angle_alpha   90.00
_cell.angle_beta   90.00
_cell.angle_gamma   90.00
#
_symmetry.space_group_name_H-M   'P 1'
#
loop_
_entity.id
_entity.type
_entity.pdbx_description
1 polymer ?
#
loop_
_entity_poly.entity_id
_entity_poly.type
_entity_poly.pdbx_seq_one_letter_code
_entity_poly.pdbx_strand_id
1 'polypeptide(L)'
;ALARCRKDDIDRAWVALKEAKQSRIHVFLATSSIHMEHKLKMTKEQIVETAVEMVKRARDYCPDIEFSPEDAARTEKDFLCEVVERAIEAGASTVNIPDTVGYATPAHFHDVITTLKKNVSNIEQAIISTH
;
A
#
# COMPACT_ATOMS: atom_id res chain seq x y z
N ALA A 1 -0.51 11.25 8.10
CA ALA A 1 -1.97 11.37 7.86
C ALA A 1 -2.39 10.31 6.85
N LEU A 2 -3.58 9.75 7.02
CA LEU A 2 -4.14 8.75 6.10
C LEU A 2 -4.82 9.43 4.92
N ALA A 3 -4.64 8.90 3.71
CA ALA A 3 -5.26 9.38 2.48
C ALA A 3 -5.70 8.20 1.61
N ARG A 4 -6.89 8.29 1.02
CA ARG A 4 -7.29 7.36 -0.06
C ARG A 4 -6.40 7.60 -1.29
N CYS A 5 -6.35 6.65 -2.20
CA CYS A 5 -5.80 6.83 -3.56
C CYS A 5 -6.64 7.82 -4.41
N ARG A 6 -6.69 9.09 -4.00
CA ARG A 6 -7.34 10.21 -4.69
C ARG A 6 -6.47 11.45 -4.53
N LYS A 7 -6.35 12.23 -5.61
CA LYS A 7 -5.53 13.45 -5.63
C LYS A 7 -5.91 14.42 -4.51
N ASP A 8 -7.19 14.71 -4.36
CA ASP A 8 -7.70 15.65 -3.36
C ASP A 8 -7.41 15.23 -1.92
N ASP A 9 -7.45 13.92 -1.63
CA ASP A 9 -7.15 13.37 -0.30
C ASP A 9 -5.66 13.53 0.04
N ILE A 10 -4.78 13.22 -0.92
CA ILE A 10 -3.32 13.35 -0.75
C ILE A 10 -2.93 14.82 -0.57
N ASP A 11 -3.50 15.70 -1.40
CA ASP A 11 -3.23 17.14 -1.32
C ASP A 11 -3.70 17.70 0.03
N ARG A 12 -4.87 17.26 0.49
CA ARG A 12 -5.39 17.66 1.80
C ARG A 12 -4.51 17.13 2.93
N ALA A 13 -4.04 15.89 2.84
CA ALA A 13 -3.11 15.31 3.81
C ALA A 13 -1.81 16.12 3.86
N TRP A 14 -1.25 16.52 2.72
CA TRP A 14 -0.06 17.37 2.68
C TRP A 14 -0.31 18.74 3.31
N VAL A 15 -1.41 19.42 2.96
CA VAL A 15 -1.75 20.73 3.54
C VAL A 15 -1.82 20.67 5.07
N ALA A 16 -2.31 19.57 5.63
CA ALA A 16 -2.37 19.36 7.08
C ALA A 16 -1.00 19.06 7.72
N LEU A 17 -0.06 18.51 6.96
CA LEU A 17 1.22 18.01 7.46
C LEU A 17 2.43 18.91 7.16
N LYS A 18 2.33 19.83 6.21
CA LYS A 18 3.47 20.59 5.67
C LYS A 18 4.30 21.37 6.69
N GLU A 19 3.71 21.75 7.82
CA GLU A 19 4.39 22.47 8.91
C GLU A 19 5.04 21.52 9.94
N ALA A 20 4.80 20.21 9.84
CA ALA A 20 5.36 19.22 10.75
C ALA A 20 6.84 18.94 10.42
N LYS A 21 7.70 18.93 11.45
CA LYS A 21 9.14 18.62 11.31
C LYS A 21 9.41 17.25 10.71
N GLN A 22 8.56 16.28 11.05
CA GLN A 22 8.57 14.94 10.50
C GLN A 22 7.13 14.59 10.17
N SER A 23 6.86 14.39 8.88
CA SER A 23 5.54 14.05 8.36
C SER A 23 5.62 12.74 7.59
N ARG A 24 4.51 12.01 7.59
CA ARG A 24 4.30 10.81 6.79
C ARG A 24 2.92 10.87 6.16
N ILE A 25 2.83 10.55 4.88
CA ILE A 25 1.54 10.31 4.21
C ILE A 25 1.37 8.80 4.07
N HIS A 26 0.26 8.29 4.60
CA HIS A 26 -0.12 6.89 4.47
C HIS A 26 -1.23 6.79 3.43
N VAL A 27 -0.92 6.16 2.30
CA VAL A 27 -1.83 5.94 1.18
C VAL A 27 -2.31 4.49 1.20
N PHE A 28 -3.58 4.25 0.91
CA PHE A 28 -4.12 2.89 0.84
C PHE A 28 -5.08 2.69 -0.33
N LEU A 29 -5.11 1.45 -0.81
CA LEU A 29 -6.01 0.98 -1.88
C LEU A 29 -6.35 -0.49 -1.65
N ALA A 30 -7.62 -0.85 -1.81
CA ALA A 30 -8.07 -2.24 -1.64
C ALA A 30 -7.61 -3.12 -2.81
N THR A 31 -7.03 -4.28 -2.50
CA THR A 31 -6.43 -5.19 -3.49
C THR A 31 -7.12 -6.55 -3.60
N SER A 32 -8.08 -6.88 -2.73
CA SER A 32 -8.76 -8.18 -2.80
C SER A 32 -9.84 -8.22 -3.87
N SER A 33 -10.01 -9.39 -4.51
CA SER A 33 -10.94 -9.59 -5.63
C SER A 33 -12.36 -9.13 -5.35
N ILE A 34 -12.88 -9.36 -4.14
CA ILE A 34 -14.21 -8.92 -3.72
C ILE A 34 -14.31 -7.38 -3.78
N HIS A 35 -13.28 -6.66 -3.31
CA HIS A 35 -13.26 -5.21 -3.35
C HIS A 35 -13.06 -4.69 -4.79
N MET A 36 -12.21 -5.37 -5.58
CA MET A 36 -11.99 -5.02 -6.99
C MET A 36 -13.29 -5.13 -7.81
N GLU A 37 -13.99 -6.26 -7.71
CA GLU A 37 -15.17 -6.58 -8.51
C GLU A 37 -16.41 -5.79 -8.07
N HIS A 38 -16.65 -5.65 -6.76
CA HIS A 38 -17.91 -5.11 -6.26
C HIS A 38 -17.82 -3.64 -5.79
N LYS A 39 -16.66 -3.16 -5.35
CA LYS A 39 -16.51 -1.82 -4.74
C LYS A 39 -15.82 -0.83 -5.67
N LEU A 40 -14.67 -1.23 -6.23
CA LEU A 40 -13.82 -0.35 -7.05
C LEU A 40 -14.16 -0.43 -8.54
N LYS A 41 -14.60 -1.59 -9.02
CA LYS A 41 -14.81 -1.89 -10.46
C LYS A 41 -13.57 -1.60 -11.30
N MET A 42 -12.41 -1.99 -10.78
CA MET A 42 -11.10 -1.79 -11.40
C MET A 42 -10.45 -3.13 -11.72
N THR A 43 -9.67 -3.20 -12.80
CA THR A 43 -8.81 -4.35 -13.08
C THR A 43 -7.55 -4.33 -12.20
N LYS A 44 -6.83 -5.45 -12.15
CA LYS A 44 -5.56 -5.55 -11.41
C LYS A 44 -4.56 -4.49 -11.89
N GLU A 45 -4.48 -4.29 -13.20
CA GLU A 45 -3.59 -3.31 -13.84
C GLU A 45 -3.96 -1.89 -13.43
N GLN A 46 -5.24 -1.55 -13.44
CA GLN A 46 -5.72 -0.22 -13.01
C GLN A 46 -5.42 0.05 -11.54
N ILE A 47 -5.45 -0.98 -10.69
CA ILE A 47 -5.10 -0.84 -9.27
C ILE A 47 -3.62 -0.58 -9.09
N VAL A 48 -2.77 -1.33 -9.80
CA VAL A 48 -1.31 -1.11 -9.78
C VAL A 48 -0.99 0.31 -10.29
N GLU A 49 -1.56 0.72 -11.43
CA GLU A 49 -1.38 2.06 -11.99
C GLU A 49 -1.83 3.15 -11.01
N THR A 50 -3.01 2.98 -10.39
CA THR A 50 -3.54 3.92 -9.41
C THR A 50 -2.65 3.99 -8.17
N ALA A 51 -2.20 2.86 -7.63
CA ALA A 51 -1.29 2.82 -6.49
C ALA A 51 0.02 3.57 -6.80
N VAL A 52 0.63 3.27 -7.95
CA VAL A 52 1.86 3.93 -8.42
C VAL A 52 1.67 5.43 -8.59
N GLU A 53 0.60 5.88 -9.27
CA GLU A 53 0.33 7.30 -9.49
C GLU A 53 0.16 8.05 -8.16
N MET A 54 -0.58 7.46 -7.23
CA MET A 54 -0.90 8.10 -5.95
C MET A 54 0.29 8.10 -4.98
N VAL A 55 1.10 7.04 -4.96
CA VAL A 55 2.36 7.01 -4.20
C VAL A 55 3.33 8.06 -4.74
N LYS A 56 3.50 8.17 -6.07
CA LYS A 56 4.34 9.21 -6.69
C LYS A 56 3.86 10.61 -6.33
N ARG A 57 2.56 10.87 -6.43
CA ARG A 57 1.98 12.16 -6.04
C ARG A 57 2.27 12.49 -4.57
N ALA A 58 2.08 11.52 -3.67
CA ALA A 58 2.36 11.74 -2.26
C ALA A 58 3.86 12.02 -2.03
N ARG A 59 4.74 11.30 -2.75
CA ARG A 59 6.19 11.46 -2.72
C ARG A 59 6.68 12.82 -3.24
N ASP A 60 5.96 13.45 -4.17
CA ASP A 60 6.26 14.83 -4.61
C ASP A 60 6.10 15.86 -3.47
N TYR A 61 5.31 15.53 -2.45
CA TYR A 61 5.07 16.41 -1.30
C TYR A 61 5.86 16.00 -0.06
N CYS A 62 5.86 14.70 0.27
CA CYS A 62 6.37 14.17 1.52
C CYS A 62 7.40 13.08 1.26
N PRO A 63 8.58 13.13 1.90
CA PRO A 63 9.59 12.11 1.67
C PRO A 63 9.24 10.77 2.34
N ASP A 64 8.46 10.75 3.41
CA ASP A 64 8.13 9.50 4.10
C ASP A 64 6.72 9.03 3.70
N ILE A 65 6.67 7.96 2.89
CA ILE A 65 5.44 7.43 2.33
C ILE A 65 5.21 6.01 2.82
N GLU A 66 4.05 5.79 3.41
CA GLU A 66 3.56 4.47 3.74
C GLU A 66 2.46 4.06 2.76
N PHE A 67 2.54 2.85 2.23
CA PHE A 67 1.50 2.28 1.37
C PHE A 67 0.87 1.05 2.01
N SER A 68 -0.45 0.94 1.95
CA SER A 68 -1.19 -0.26 2.35
C SER A 68 -2.03 -0.85 1.22
N PRO A 69 -1.73 -2.09 0.78
CA PRO A 69 -2.72 -2.91 0.10
C PRO A 69 -3.80 -3.33 1.12
N GLU A 70 -4.94 -2.62 1.14
CA GLU A 70 -6.07 -2.95 2.01
C GLU A 70 -6.58 -4.35 1.65
N ASP A 71 -6.83 -5.16 2.67
CA ASP A 71 -7.22 -6.56 2.56
C ASP A 71 -6.12 -7.52 2.05
N ALA A 72 -4.86 -7.21 2.37
CA ALA A 72 -3.68 -7.97 1.95
C ALA A 72 -3.75 -9.46 2.32
N ALA A 73 -4.20 -9.81 3.52
CA ALA A 73 -4.26 -11.21 3.98
C ALA A 73 -5.16 -12.12 3.11
N ARG A 74 -6.07 -11.54 2.32
CA ARG A 74 -6.96 -12.25 1.37
C ARG A 74 -6.63 -11.96 -0.10
N THR A 75 -5.63 -11.13 -0.37
CA THR A 75 -5.20 -10.80 -1.72
C THR A 75 -4.40 -11.98 -2.29
N GLU A 76 -4.58 -12.27 -3.58
CA GLU A 76 -3.78 -13.28 -4.27
C GLU A 76 -2.29 -12.93 -4.17
N LYS A 77 -1.46 -13.89 -3.76
CA LYS A 77 -0.06 -13.65 -3.39
C LYS A 77 0.75 -13.00 -4.51
N ASP A 78 0.60 -13.46 -5.74
CA ASP A 78 1.36 -12.93 -6.88
C ASP A 78 0.98 -11.48 -7.16
N PHE A 79 -0.33 -11.17 -7.11
CA PHE A 79 -0.81 -9.80 -7.24
C PHE A 79 -0.39 -8.91 -6.07
N LEU A 80 -0.38 -9.43 -4.85
CA LEU A 80 0.11 -8.69 -3.68
C LEU A 80 1.60 -8.36 -3.84
N CYS A 81 2.42 -9.30 -4.32
CA CYS A 81 3.83 -9.06 -4.60
C CYS A 81 4.01 -7.97 -5.66
N GLU A 82 3.26 -8.03 -6.76
CA GLU A 82 3.29 -7.02 -7.82
C GLU A 82 2.94 -5.63 -7.27
N VAL A 83 1.81 -5.48 -6.57
CA VAL A 83 1.39 -4.17 -6.02
C VAL A 83 2.44 -3.63 -5.05
N VAL A 84 2.99 -4.47 -4.18
CA VAL A 84 4.02 -4.06 -3.21
C VAL A 84 5.31 -3.62 -3.90
N GLU A 85 5.82 -4.42 -4.84
CA GLU A 85 7.02 -4.11 -5.61
C GLU A 85 6.86 -2.76 -6.33
N ARG A 86 5.72 -2.56 -7.00
CA ARG A 86 5.43 -1.35 -7.76
C ARG A 86 5.23 -0.13 -6.86
N ALA A 87 4.66 -0.29 -5.66
CA ALA A 87 4.56 0.78 -4.68
C ALA A 87 5.93 1.20 -4.13
N ILE A 88 6.84 0.25 -3.87
CA ILE A 88 8.21 0.55 -3.45
C ILE A 88 8.96 1.29 -4.56
N GLU A 89 8.87 0.81 -5.81
CA GLU A 89 9.46 1.49 -6.98
C GLU A 89 8.92 2.92 -7.17
N ALA A 90 7.65 3.15 -6.81
CA ALA A 90 7.02 4.46 -6.87
C ALA A 90 7.49 5.42 -5.76
N GLY A 91 8.15 4.91 -4.72
CA GLY A 91 8.72 5.72 -3.62
C GLY A 91 8.11 5.48 -2.25
N ALA A 92 7.36 4.39 -2.04
CA ALA A 92 6.94 3.99 -0.70
C ALA A 92 8.15 3.53 0.13
N SER A 93 8.42 4.22 1.25
CA SER A 93 9.46 3.89 2.22
C SER A 93 9.00 2.89 3.28
N THR A 94 7.68 2.73 3.45
CA THR A 94 7.06 1.72 4.31
C THR A 94 5.92 1.05 3.55
N VAL A 95 5.82 -0.27 3.67
CA VAL A 95 4.67 -1.04 3.17
C VAL A 95 4.01 -1.73 4.35
N ASN A 96 2.78 -1.33 4.64
CA ASN A 96 2.00 -1.88 5.74
C ASN A 96 1.01 -2.93 5.23
N ILE A 97 1.17 -4.17 5.72
CA ILE A 97 0.38 -5.34 5.37
C ILE A 97 -0.68 -5.56 6.47
N PRO A 98 -1.96 -5.26 6.22
CA PRO A 98 -3.01 -5.42 7.22
C PRO A 98 -3.67 -6.81 7.18
N ASP A 99 -4.00 -7.37 8.34
CA ASP A 99 -5.08 -8.34 8.50
C ASP A 99 -6.40 -7.57 8.71
N THR A 100 -6.92 -7.01 7.62
CA THR A 100 -8.08 -6.09 7.64
C THR A 100 -9.31 -6.67 8.34
N VAL A 101 -9.51 -7.99 8.34
CA VAL A 101 -10.66 -8.65 8.97
C VAL A 101 -10.31 -9.19 10.36
N GLY A 102 -9.04 -9.49 10.64
CA GLY A 102 -8.58 -9.91 11.98
C GLY A 102 -8.74 -11.41 12.25
N TYR A 103 -8.76 -12.24 11.21
CA TYR A 103 -8.96 -13.70 11.31
C TYR A 103 -7.81 -14.52 10.70
N ALA A 104 -6.73 -13.87 10.27
CA ALA A 104 -5.54 -14.55 9.83
C ALA A 104 -4.88 -15.25 11.02
N THR A 105 -4.54 -16.53 10.86
CA THR A 105 -3.75 -17.23 11.87
C THR A 105 -2.28 -16.78 11.79
N PRO A 106 -1.49 -16.92 12.87
CA PRO A 106 -0.06 -16.62 12.83
C PRO A 106 0.68 -17.34 11.69
N ALA A 107 0.31 -18.59 11.38
CA ALA A 107 0.91 -19.36 10.29
C ALA A 107 0.55 -18.79 8.90
N HIS A 108 -0.72 -18.41 8.69
CA HIS A 108 -1.17 -17.77 7.45
C HIS A 108 -0.43 -16.44 7.24
N PHE A 109 -0.39 -15.60 8.27
CA PHE A 109 0.22 -14.27 8.15
C PHE A 109 1.74 -14.36 7.98
N HIS A 110 2.41 -15.29 8.67
CA HIS A 110 3.82 -15.59 8.45
C HIS A 110 4.11 -15.98 6.99
N ASP A 111 3.26 -16.82 6.38
CA ASP A 111 3.38 -17.25 4.99
C ASP A 111 3.19 -16.07 4.01
N VAL A 112 2.26 -15.15 4.28
CA VAL A 112 2.12 -13.90 3.50
C VAL A 112 3.40 -13.07 3.55
N ILE A 113 3.91 -12.76 4.75
CA ILE A 113 5.13 -11.94 4.91
C ILE A 113 6.36 -12.62 4.30
N THR A 114 6.48 -13.94 4.48
CA THR A 114 7.60 -14.73 3.91
C THR A 114 7.55 -14.71 2.38
N THR A 115 6.35 -14.81 1.80
CA THR A 115 6.16 -14.74 0.34
C THR A 115 6.62 -13.39 -0.18
N LEU A 116 6.23 -12.28 0.47
CA LEU A 116 6.64 -10.94 0.06
C LEU A 116 8.16 -10.75 0.12
N LYS A 117 8.78 -11.15 1.24
CA LYS A 117 10.24 -11.08 1.39
C LYS A 117 11.02 -11.90 0.38
N LYS A 118 10.43 -12.99 -0.12
CA LYS A 118 11.06 -13.88 -1.09
C LYS A 118 10.89 -13.39 -2.53
N ASN A 119 9.71 -12.86 -2.87
CA ASN A 119 9.32 -12.65 -4.26
C ASN A 119 9.37 -11.19 -4.71
N VAL A 120 9.38 -10.22 -3.80
CA VAL A 120 9.51 -8.79 -4.14
C VAL A 120 10.98 -8.41 -4.18
N SER A 121 11.49 -8.05 -5.36
CA SER A 121 12.94 -7.91 -5.58
C SER A 121 13.57 -6.72 -4.84
N ASN A 122 12.78 -5.68 -4.60
CA ASN A 122 13.19 -4.44 -3.94
C ASN A 122 12.69 -4.32 -2.49
N ILE A 123 12.25 -5.43 -1.87
CA ILE A 123 11.58 -5.42 -0.57
C ILE A 123 12.41 -4.77 0.55
N GLU A 124 13.74 -4.91 0.50
CA GLU A 124 14.67 -4.36 1.48
C GLU A 124 14.84 -2.83 1.38
N GLN A 125 14.27 -2.20 0.35
CA GLN A 125 14.24 -0.73 0.22
C GLN A 125 13.13 -0.08 1.05
N ALA A 126 12.21 -0.89 1.61
CA ALA A 126 11.10 -0.40 2.42
C ALA A 126 10.99 -1.16 3.76
N ILE A 127 10.43 -0.48 4.75
CA ILE A 127 10.09 -1.10 6.04
C ILE A 127 8.79 -1.89 5.85
N ILE A 128 8.79 -3.16 6.23
CA ILE A 128 7.56 -3.95 6.34
C ILE A 128 6.89 -3.68 7.68
N SER A 129 5.67 -3.15 7.63
CA SER A 129 4.78 -2.96 8.77
C SER A 129 3.65 -3.98 8.73
N THR A 130 3.11 -4.33 9.90
CA THR A 130 1.97 -5.23 10.05
C THR A 130 0.89 -4.52 10.85
N HIS A 131 -0.37 -4.66 10.43
CA HIS A 131 -1.53 -4.03 11.07
C HIS A 131 -2.62 -5.07 11.38
#